data_AF-A0A8C6K8V0-F1
#
_entry.id   AF-A0A8C6K8V0-F1
#
_cell.length_a   1.000
_cell.length_b   1.000
_cell.length_c   1.000
_cell.angle_alpha   90.00
_cell.angle_beta   90.00
_cell.angle_gamma   90.00
#
_symmetry.space_group_name_H-M   'P 1'
#
loop_
_entity.id
_entity.type
_entity.pdbx_description
1 polymer ?
#
loop_
_entity_poly.entity_id
_entity_poly.type
_entity_poly.pdbx_seq_one_letter_code
_entity_poly.pdbx_strand_id
1 'polypeptide(L)'
;ITNRLANMSFSSRSYGGSTAHKTISVYGGAGGYGTHFSSAHGSSGAYVGSLGNVSGLDLRVDANEKATLQNLNDRLSSYLQKVHKLEKENNQLEKQIREWYEGRTVVAHDHSHYFATIKELQEQVGGNHTGSVLSIDNAKLAADDFKMKFENEVSLRQAVEGDIAGLKRVLDEMNLLRMDLESQYESLKEELIMLKKNHEEELLLLRTQVGGQVNVSVDAASSVDLNQVMSEIREHYEALIAKSRKDLELWYQNKEVKVTSDTLMMSTTEIKDLKTTLQRLEIELQSSLSMKASLEGSLAEIQARFSAQLASLQAKVTSLETQISQINASISINKDEYSMLLDLKTRLEQEIAEYRRLLDGEDESKNVNVK
;
A
#
# COMPACT_ATOMS: atom_id res chain seq x y z
N ILE A 1 23.85 -26.99 25.63
CA ILE A 1 24.98 -26.27 25.01
C ILE A 1 24.81 -26.48 23.50
N THR A 2 24.26 -25.60 22.67
CA THR A 2 24.36 -24.14 22.55
C THR A 2 23.09 -23.53 21.94
N ASN A 3 22.62 -22.43 22.53
CA ASN A 3 21.65 -21.48 21.98
C ASN A 3 22.15 -20.87 20.65
N ARG A 4 21.25 -20.72 19.67
CA ARG A 4 21.31 -19.61 18.70
C ARG A 4 19.91 -19.07 18.44
N LEU A 5 19.54 -18.07 19.24
CA LEU A 5 18.46 -17.13 18.97
C LEU A 5 18.90 -16.21 17.84
N ALA A 6 18.24 -16.31 16.68
CA ALA A 6 18.35 -15.30 15.64
C ALA A 6 17.17 -14.32 15.81
N ASN A 7 17.47 -13.15 16.38
CA ASN A 7 16.62 -11.98 16.37
C ASN A 7 16.39 -11.53 14.91
N MET A 8 15.16 -11.59 14.42
CA MET A 8 14.77 -10.93 13.18
C MET A 8 13.91 -9.72 13.53
N SER A 9 14.55 -8.55 13.51
CA SER A 9 13.94 -7.24 13.65
C SER A 9 13.11 -6.90 12.40
N PHE A 10 11.83 -6.62 12.58
CA PHE A 10 10.99 -6.03 11.53
C PHE A 10 11.39 -4.55 11.35
N SER A 11 12.05 -4.25 10.24
CA SER A 11 12.30 -2.87 9.81
C SER A 11 11.15 -2.40 8.93
N SER A 12 10.24 -1.62 9.50
CA SER A 12 9.18 -0.90 8.79
C SER A 12 9.79 0.17 7.89
N ARG A 13 9.77 -0.04 6.56
CA ARG A 13 10.10 1.02 5.59
C ARG A 13 8.84 1.85 5.33
N SER A 14 8.82 3.06 5.88
CA SER A 14 7.87 4.09 5.51
C SER A 14 8.22 4.64 4.13
N TYR A 15 7.26 4.61 3.20
CA TYR A 15 7.33 5.44 2.00
C TYR A 15 6.73 6.80 2.34
N GLY A 16 7.60 7.73 2.72
CA GLY A 16 7.26 9.15 2.86
C GLY A 16 7.01 9.78 1.50
N GLY A 17 5.89 10.50 1.38
CA GLY A 17 5.54 11.30 0.22
C GLY A 17 6.53 12.45 0.02
N SER A 18 6.98 12.60 -1.23
CA SER A 18 7.71 13.77 -1.70
C SER A 18 6.85 14.53 -2.70
N THR A 19 6.24 15.61 -2.23
CA THR A 19 5.66 16.67 -3.06
C THR A 19 6.79 17.37 -3.84
N ALA A 20 7.01 16.97 -5.08
CA ALA A 20 7.90 17.67 -6.00
C ALA A 20 7.09 18.71 -6.79
N HIS A 21 7.17 19.97 -6.35
CA HIS A 21 6.85 21.12 -7.18
C HIS A 21 7.83 21.17 -8.36
N LYS A 22 7.36 20.93 -9.59
CA LYS A 22 8.11 21.31 -10.79
C LYS A 22 7.70 22.71 -11.21
N THR A 23 8.53 23.69 -10.83
CA THR A 23 8.66 24.96 -11.54
C THR A 23 9.35 24.69 -12.88
N ILE A 24 8.76 25.13 -13.99
CA ILE A 24 9.42 25.12 -15.30
C ILE A 24 10.53 26.17 -15.28
N SER A 25 11.78 25.72 -15.32
CA SER A 25 12.94 26.56 -15.61
C SER A 25 13.04 26.79 -17.10
N VAL A 26 13.11 28.05 -17.50
CA VAL A 26 13.52 28.47 -18.85
C VAL A 26 15.02 28.21 -18.98
N TYR A 27 15.39 27.20 -19.75
CA TYR A 27 16.77 27.00 -20.20
C TYR A 27 16.96 27.78 -21.49
N GLY A 28 17.73 28.87 -21.39
CA GLY A 28 18.25 29.61 -22.52
C GLY A 28 19.57 29.02 -23.00
N GLY A 29 19.76 29.00 -24.32
CA GLY A 29 21.08 28.96 -24.96
C GLY A 29 21.29 27.83 -25.97
N ALA A 30 21.08 28.15 -27.25
CA ALA A 30 22.07 27.99 -28.33
C ALA A 30 21.38 28.24 -29.68
N GLY A 31 21.66 29.39 -30.31
CA GLY A 31 21.16 29.71 -31.65
C GLY A 31 20.67 31.15 -31.74
N GLY A 32 21.61 32.08 -31.74
CA GLY A 32 21.31 33.48 -31.98
C GLY A 32 20.83 33.71 -33.41
N TYR A 33 19.65 34.31 -33.55
CA TYR A 33 19.33 35.28 -34.60
C TYR A 33 18.33 36.26 -34.01
N GLY A 34 18.69 37.54 -34.06
CA GLY A 34 18.02 38.64 -33.38
C GLY A 34 16.58 38.85 -33.85
N THR A 35 15.68 38.91 -32.88
CA THR A 35 14.38 39.56 -33.03
C THR A 35 14.61 41.06 -33.02
N HIS A 36 14.57 41.69 -34.20
CA HIS A 36 14.54 43.14 -34.32
C HIS A 36 13.11 43.61 -34.61
N PHE A 37 12.58 44.31 -33.61
CA PHE A 37 11.35 45.11 -33.64
C PHE A 37 11.72 46.55 -34.02
N SER A 38 10.98 47.15 -34.94
CA SER A 38 10.97 48.61 -35.19
C SER A 38 9.59 48.91 -35.83
N SER A 39 8.56 49.33 -35.09
CA SER A 39 8.33 50.65 -34.49
C SER A 39 8.54 51.80 -35.48
N ALA A 40 7.43 52.33 -35.99
CA ALA A 40 7.36 53.55 -36.76
C ALA A 40 7.66 54.76 -35.86
N HIS A 41 8.46 55.71 -36.36
CA HIS A 41 8.47 57.09 -35.90
C HIS A 41 8.72 58.00 -37.11
N GLY A 42 7.79 58.93 -37.31
CA GLY A 42 7.85 59.93 -38.36
C GLY A 42 8.76 61.10 -38.03
N SER A 43 9.03 61.91 -39.04
CA SER A 43 9.12 63.38 -38.98
C SER A 43 9.34 63.83 -40.42
N SER A 44 8.31 64.22 -41.16
CA SER A 44 7.88 65.62 -41.30
C SER A 44 9.05 66.61 -41.22
N GLY A 45 9.48 67.12 -42.37
CA GLY A 45 10.35 68.27 -42.50
C GLY A 45 9.88 69.13 -43.66
N ALA A 46 8.71 69.74 -43.52
CA ALA A 46 8.27 70.84 -44.34
C ALA A 46 8.95 72.11 -43.85
N TYR A 47 9.60 72.84 -44.77
CA TYR A 47 9.89 74.25 -44.58
C TYR A 47 9.13 75.02 -45.66
N VAL A 48 7.97 75.50 -45.24
CA VAL A 48 7.25 76.63 -45.80
C VAL A 48 7.74 77.89 -45.06
N GLY A 49 8.05 78.95 -45.80
CA GLY A 49 8.40 80.26 -45.26
C GLY A 49 8.79 81.20 -46.41
N SER A 50 7.88 81.86 -47.13
CA SER A 50 6.94 82.92 -46.74
C SER A 50 7.54 84.33 -46.87
N LEU A 51 6.71 85.20 -47.45
CA LEU A 51 6.72 86.66 -47.51
C LEU A 51 7.58 87.37 -48.56
N GLY A 52 6.92 88.25 -49.31
CA GLY A 52 7.48 89.58 -49.56
C GLY A 52 7.47 90.05 -51.00
N ASN A 53 6.28 90.35 -51.52
CA ASN A 53 5.97 91.46 -52.42
C ASN A 53 7.13 92.45 -52.70
N VAL A 54 7.42 92.72 -53.98
CA VAL A 54 7.49 94.05 -54.61
C VAL A 54 8.15 93.94 -55.99
N SER A 55 7.47 94.56 -56.93
CA SER A 55 7.78 94.74 -58.35
C SER A 55 9.22 95.11 -58.70
N GLY A 56 9.69 94.51 -59.79
CA GLY A 56 10.36 95.26 -60.86
C GLY A 56 11.87 95.40 -60.78
N LEU A 57 12.49 95.14 -61.93
CA LEU A 57 13.83 95.56 -62.38
C LEU A 57 14.98 94.56 -62.18
N ASP A 58 15.05 93.63 -63.14
CA ASP A 58 16.22 93.31 -63.96
C ASP A 58 17.56 93.99 -63.58
N LEU A 59 18.58 93.18 -63.26
CA LEU A 59 19.90 93.13 -63.93
C LEU A 59 21.01 92.52 -63.03
N ARG A 60 21.56 91.38 -63.50
CA ARG A 60 22.95 90.87 -63.35
C ARG A 60 23.32 90.08 -62.07
N VAL A 61 23.38 88.75 -62.25
CA VAL A 61 23.99 87.75 -61.36
C VAL A 61 25.51 87.69 -61.59
N ASP A 62 26.27 87.77 -60.50
CA ASP A 62 27.73 87.90 -60.46
C ASP A 62 28.44 86.53 -60.49
N ALA A 63 29.63 86.47 -61.10
CA ALA A 63 30.35 85.25 -61.51
C ALA A 63 30.68 84.22 -60.39
N ASN A 64 30.52 84.58 -59.11
CA ASN A 64 30.83 83.72 -57.97
C ASN A 64 29.82 82.57 -57.78
N GLU A 65 28.54 82.81 -58.13
CA GLU A 65 27.47 81.81 -58.02
C GLU A 65 27.58 80.71 -59.08
N LYS A 66 28.19 81.03 -60.23
CA LYS A 66 28.46 80.06 -61.29
C LYS A 66 29.55 79.06 -60.90
N ALA A 67 30.58 79.50 -60.16
CA ALA A 67 31.66 78.63 -59.69
C ALA A 67 31.19 77.68 -58.58
N THR A 68 30.32 78.14 -57.68
CA THR A 68 29.72 77.27 -56.65
C THR A 68 28.75 76.25 -57.26
N LEU A 69 27.96 76.63 -58.26
CA LEU A 69 27.12 75.71 -59.03
C LEU A 69 27.93 74.66 -59.79
N GLN A 70 29.09 75.03 -60.33
CA GLN A 70 29.96 74.08 -61.02
C GLN A 70 30.59 73.05 -60.07
N ASN A 71 31.05 73.47 -58.89
CA ASN A 71 31.53 72.55 -57.87
C ASN A 71 30.45 71.57 -57.37
N LEU A 72 29.21 72.06 -57.23
CA LEU A 72 28.07 71.21 -56.89
C LEU A 72 27.78 70.18 -57.99
N ASN A 73 27.88 70.60 -59.25
CA ASN A 73 27.66 69.73 -60.40
C ASN A 73 28.75 68.67 -60.53
N ASP A 74 30.02 69.02 -60.30
CA ASP A 74 31.13 68.06 -60.25
C ASP A 74 30.93 67.04 -59.12
N ARG A 75 30.44 67.50 -57.96
CA ARG A 75 30.11 66.62 -56.84
C ARG A 75 28.92 65.72 -57.15
N LEU A 76 27.88 66.21 -57.82
CA LEU A 76 26.74 65.42 -58.29
C LEU A 76 27.18 64.35 -59.30
N SER A 77 28.07 64.71 -60.23
CA SER A 77 28.64 63.78 -61.21
C SER A 77 29.43 62.67 -60.52
N SER A 78 30.25 63.01 -59.51
CA SER A 78 30.97 62.01 -58.70
C SER A 78 30.02 61.09 -57.91
N TYR A 79 28.89 61.63 -57.45
CA TYR A 79 27.87 60.84 -56.74
C TYR A 79 27.14 59.89 -57.70
N LEU A 80 26.73 60.36 -58.87
CA LEU A 80 26.12 59.54 -59.93
C LEU A 80 27.05 58.40 -60.38
N GLN A 81 28.35 58.69 -60.56
CA GLN A 81 29.34 57.65 -60.86
C GLN A 81 29.45 56.60 -59.75
N LYS A 82 29.37 57.02 -58.48
CA LYS A 82 29.41 56.10 -57.34
C LYS A 82 28.14 55.26 -57.23
N VAL A 83 26.96 55.85 -57.49
CA VAL A 83 25.69 55.12 -57.55
C VAL A 83 25.72 54.05 -58.62
N HIS A 84 26.16 54.38 -59.85
CA HIS A 84 26.27 53.40 -60.92
C HIS A 84 27.27 52.28 -60.61
N LYS A 85 28.38 52.57 -59.93
CA LYS A 85 29.32 51.54 -59.49
C LYS A 85 28.67 50.59 -58.48
N LEU A 86 27.95 51.12 -57.50
CA LEU A 86 27.24 50.32 -56.50
C LEU A 86 26.10 49.50 -57.11
N GLU A 87 25.33 50.04 -58.04
CA GLU A 87 24.29 49.32 -58.76
C GLU A 87 24.84 48.12 -59.54
N LYS A 88 26.03 48.28 -60.13
CA LYS A 88 26.72 47.20 -60.85
C LYS A 88 27.24 46.11 -59.91
N GLU A 89 27.82 46.49 -58.77
CA GLU A 89 28.27 45.55 -57.76
C GLU A 89 27.09 44.79 -57.13
N ASN A 90 25.97 45.46 -56.86
CA ASN A 90 24.78 44.84 -56.29
C ASN A 90 24.13 43.83 -57.25
N ASN A 91 24.02 44.18 -58.54
CA ASN A 91 23.58 43.24 -59.58
C ASN A 91 24.47 41.99 -59.68
N GLN A 92 25.78 42.16 -59.49
CA GLN A 92 26.71 41.04 -59.53
C GLN A 92 26.53 40.10 -58.33
N LEU A 93 26.34 40.65 -57.13
CA LEU A 93 26.08 39.86 -55.92
C LEU A 93 24.74 39.10 -56.00
N GLU A 94 23.69 39.73 -56.53
CA GLU A 94 22.40 39.08 -56.74
C GLU A 94 22.49 37.86 -57.69
N LYS A 95 23.30 37.96 -58.75
CA LYS A 95 23.56 36.82 -59.64
C LYS A 95 24.28 35.68 -58.93
N GLN A 96 25.31 36.00 -58.14
CA GLN A 96 26.07 35.00 -57.39
C GLN A 96 25.21 34.28 -56.34
N ILE A 97 24.31 35.01 -55.66
CA ILE A 97 23.36 34.41 -54.71
C ILE A 97 22.42 33.45 -55.43
N ARG A 98 21.89 33.84 -56.60
CA ARG A 98 20.99 33.00 -57.39
C ARG A 98 21.67 31.70 -57.85
N GLU A 99 22.89 31.81 -58.40
CA GLU A 99 23.69 30.65 -58.79
C GLU A 99 24.00 29.73 -57.61
N TRP A 100 24.25 30.28 -56.42
CA TRP A 100 24.50 29.48 -55.22
C TRP A 100 23.26 28.68 -54.76
N TYR A 101 22.08 29.27 -54.85
CA TYR A 101 20.83 28.56 -54.53
C TYR A 101 20.47 27.52 -55.59
N GLU A 102 20.69 27.80 -56.87
CA GLU A 102 20.45 26.85 -57.97
C GLU A 102 21.43 25.68 -57.96
N GLY A 103 22.69 25.92 -57.56
CA GLY A 103 23.72 24.87 -57.43
C GLY A 103 23.53 23.93 -56.25
N ARG A 104 22.64 24.26 -55.29
CA ARG A 104 22.37 23.43 -54.11
C ARG A 104 21.11 22.59 -54.32
N THR A 105 21.23 21.55 -55.13
CA THR A 105 20.21 20.50 -55.17
C THR A 105 20.27 19.72 -53.84
N VAL A 106 19.19 19.80 -53.06
CA VAL A 106 19.05 19.01 -51.83
C VAL A 106 18.91 17.56 -52.26
N VAL A 107 19.98 16.78 -52.11
CA VAL A 107 19.95 15.32 -52.31
C VAL A 107 19.13 14.71 -51.17
N ALA A 108 17.82 14.65 -51.37
CA ALA A 108 16.92 13.88 -50.51
C ALA A 108 17.27 12.40 -50.67
N HIS A 109 18.01 11.86 -49.71
CA HIS A 109 18.26 10.42 -49.65
C HIS A 109 16.95 9.73 -49.27
N ASP A 110 16.54 8.73 -50.04
CA ASP A 110 15.29 8.02 -49.80
C ASP A 110 15.47 7.00 -48.66
N HIS A 111 14.89 7.29 -47.50
CA HIS A 111 15.03 6.47 -46.28
C HIS A 111 13.86 5.48 -46.09
N SER A 112 12.99 5.35 -47.09
CA SER A 112 11.75 4.55 -47.01
C SER A 112 11.99 3.09 -46.57
N HIS A 113 13.05 2.45 -47.05
CA HIS A 113 13.39 1.08 -46.67
C HIS A 113 13.71 0.91 -45.17
N TYR A 114 14.33 1.91 -44.53
CA TYR A 114 14.62 1.84 -43.09
C TYR A 114 13.34 1.83 -42.26
N PHE A 115 12.30 2.56 -42.65
CA PHE A 115 11.03 2.55 -41.95
C PHE A 115 10.34 1.19 -41.98
N ALA A 116 10.42 0.46 -43.11
CA ALA A 116 9.92 -0.90 -43.20
C ALA A 116 10.65 -1.84 -42.22
N THR A 117 11.98 -1.79 -42.20
CA THR A 117 12.79 -2.60 -41.28
C THR A 117 12.57 -2.24 -39.81
N ILE A 118 12.38 -0.96 -39.48
CA ILE A 118 12.08 -0.50 -38.12
C ILE A 118 10.73 -1.03 -37.66
N LYS A 119 9.72 -1.01 -38.54
CA LYS A 119 8.38 -1.52 -38.22
C LYS A 119 8.40 -3.03 -37.97
N GLU A 120 9.11 -3.80 -38.80
CA GLU A 120 9.27 -5.25 -38.60
C GLU A 120 9.98 -5.57 -37.28
N LEU A 121 11.06 -4.84 -36.96
CA LEU A 121 11.75 -4.98 -35.67
C LEU A 121 10.85 -4.59 -34.48
N GLN A 122 10.04 -3.54 -34.61
CA GLN A 122 9.09 -3.15 -33.56
C GLN A 122 8.03 -4.21 -33.31
N GLU A 123 7.52 -4.86 -34.38
CA GLU A 123 6.55 -5.94 -34.25
C GLU A 123 7.16 -7.19 -33.62
N GLN A 124 8.38 -7.56 -34.03
CA GLN A 124 9.12 -8.68 -33.43
C GLN A 124 9.46 -8.42 -31.96
N VAL A 125 9.88 -7.21 -31.61
CA VAL A 125 10.15 -6.82 -30.21
C VAL A 125 8.86 -6.79 -29.40
N GLY A 126 7.77 -6.25 -29.95
CA GLY A 126 6.46 -6.22 -29.31
C GLY A 126 5.92 -7.62 -29.00
N GLY A 127 5.98 -8.53 -29.98
CA GLY A 127 5.53 -9.92 -29.81
C GLY A 127 6.39 -10.70 -28.80
N ASN A 128 7.71 -10.55 -28.84
CA ASN A 128 8.60 -11.22 -27.88
C ASN A 128 8.44 -10.65 -26.45
N HIS A 129 8.21 -9.34 -26.33
CA HIS A 129 8.00 -8.68 -25.06
C HIS A 129 6.70 -9.14 -24.40
N THR A 130 5.59 -9.19 -25.14
CA THR A 130 4.30 -9.66 -24.61
C THR A 130 4.36 -11.14 -24.19
N GLY A 131 4.99 -12.00 -25.00
CA GLY A 131 5.19 -13.40 -24.66
C GLY A 131 6.02 -13.60 -23.38
N SER A 132 7.09 -12.81 -23.21
CA SER A 132 7.93 -12.84 -22.01
C SER A 132 7.19 -12.34 -20.78
N VAL A 133 6.41 -11.26 -20.90
CA VAL A 133 5.59 -10.72 -19.80
C VAL A 133 4.55 -11.74 -19.34
N LEU A 134 3.84 -12.38 -20.28
CA LEU A 134 2.87 -13.42 -19.94
C LEU A 134 3.52 -14.63 -19.27
N SER A 135 4.72 -15.05 -19.72
CA SER A 135 5.46 -16.13 -19.08
C SER A 135 5.90 -15.75 -17.65
N ILE A 136 6.34 -14.51 -17.44
CA ILE A 136 6.69 -13.98 -16.12
C ILE A 136 5.46 -13.95 -15.21
N ASP A 137 4.34 -13.47 -15.70
CA ASP A 137 3.11 -13.38 -14.90
C ASP A 137 2.56 -14.77 -14.56
N ASN A 138 2.62 -15.73 -15.50
CA ASN A 138 2.29 -17.12 -15.23
C ASN A 138 3.22 -17.74 -14.17
N ALA A 139 4.54 -17.54 -14.29
CA ALA A 139 5.50 -18.01 -13.30
C ALA A 139 5.27 -17.41 -11.91
N LYS A 140 4.90 -16.12 -11.84
CA LYS A 140 4.53 -15.45 -10.57
C LYS A 140 3.25 -16.05 -9.98
N LEU A 141 2.20 -16.21 -10.78
CA LEU A 141 0.94 -16.82 -10.32
C LEU A 141 1.17 -18.26 -9.82
N ALA A 142 2.00 -19.05 -10.51
CA ALA A 142 2.38 -20.39 -10.06
C ALA A 142 3.18 -20.35 -8.75
N ALA A 143 4.11 -19.41 -8.60
CA ALA A 143 4.87 -19.23 -7.36
C ALA A 143 3.95 -18.85 -6.18
N ASP A 144 2.99 -17.95 -6.39
CA ASP A 144 2.01 -17.54 -5.39
C ASP A 144 1.08 -18.71 -5.00
N ASP A 145 0.65 -19.53 -5.96
CA ASP A 145 -0.14 -20.74 -5.70
C ASP A 145 0.66 -21.77 -4.86
N PHE A 146 1.93 -22.01 -5.20
CA PHE A 146 2.79 -22.88 -4.39
C PHE A 146 3.04 -22.32 -3.00
N LYS A 147 3.18 -21.00 -2.87
CA LYS A 147 3.33 -20.34 -1.57
C LYS A 147 2.09 -20.53 -0.70
N MET A 148 0.89 -20.29 -1.24
CA MET A 148 -0.37 -20.52 -0.51
C MET A 148 -0.52 -21.99 -0.10
N LYS A 149 -0.20 -22.93 -1.00
CA LYS A 149 -0.20 -24.37 -0.67
C LYS A 149 0.78 -24.72 0.43
N PHE A 150 1.98 -24.16 0.41
CA PHE A 150 2.98 -24.37 1.46
C PHE A 150 2.53 -23.81 2.80
N GLU A 151 1.98 -22.59 2.83
CA GLU A 151 1.44 -21.99 4.06
C GLU A 151 0.29 -22.83 4.66
N ASN A 152 -0.61 -23.33 3.81
CA ASN A 152 -1.68 -24.24 4.23
C ASN A 152 -1.13 -25.56 4.79
N GLU A 153 -0.16 -26.18 4.10
CA GLU A 153 0.47 -27.43 4.54
C GLU A 153 1.21 -27.26 5.87
N VAL A 154 1.91 -26.13 6.05
CA VAL A 154 2.57 -25.80 7.32
C VAL A 154 1.54 -25.64 8.44
N SER A 155 0.41 -24.95 8.19
CA SER A 155 -0.65 -24.80 9.17
C SER A 155 -1.28 -26.15 9.55
N LEU A 156 -1.54 -27.01 8.57
CA LEU A 156 -2.06 -28.37 8.78
C LEU A 156 -1.08 -29.21 9.60
N ARG A 157 0.20 -29.19 9.21
CA ARG A 157 1.27 -29.88 9.93
C ARG A 157 1.37 -29.41 11.37
N GLN A 158 1.30 -28.10 11.64
CA GLN A 158 1.35 -27.56 13.00
C GLN A 158 0.15 -28.01 13.84
N ALA A 159 -1.05 -28.09 13.25
CA ALA A 159 -2.22 -28.64 13.93
C ALA A 159 -2.02 -30.12 14.32
N VAL A 160 -1.54 -30.93 13.37
CA VAL A 160 -1.27 -32.36 13.60
C VAL A 160 -0.13 -32.56 14.62
N GLU A 161 0.93 -31.75 14.58
CA GLU A 161 1.99 -31.78 15.59
C GLU A 161 1.45 -31.40 16.98
N GLY A 162 0.51 -30.46 17.06
CA GLY A 162 -0.23 -30.14 18.27
C GLY A 162 -1.04 -31.33 18.80
N ASP A 163 -1.77 -32.02 17.94
CA ASP A 163 -2.54 -33.21 18.30
C ASP A 163 -1.63 -34.36 18.78
N ILE A 164 -0.51 -34.59 18.10
CA ILE A 164 0.49 -35.60 18.50
C ILE A 164 1.08 -35.26 19.88
N ALA A 165 1.38 -33.99 20.14
CA ALA A 165 1.86 -33.56 21.45
C ALA A 165 0.79 -33.76 22.53
N GLY A 166 -0.47 -33.47 22.22
CA GLY A 166 -1.61 -33.75 23.09
C GLY A 166 -1.77 -35.24 23.41
N LEU A 167 -1.73 -36.10 22.39
CA LEU A 167 -1.82 -37.55 22.55
C LEU A 167 -0.66 -38.11 23.37
N LYS A 168 0.57 -37.59 23.19
CA LYS A 168 1.72 -37.96 24.03
C LYS A 168 1.48 -37.59 25.49
N ARG A 169 0.93 -36.40 25.77
CA ARG A 169 0.59 -35.99 27.14
C ARG A 169 -0.44 -36.93 27.78
N VAL A 170 -1.47 -37.32 27.02
CA VAL A 170 -2.49 -38.27 27.49
C VAL A 170 -1.89 -39.66 27.74
N LEU A 171 -0.98 -40.12 26.87
CA LEU A 171 -0.25 -41.37 27.07
C LEU A 171 0.60 -41.33 28.34
N ASP A 172 1.31 -40.24 28.58
CA ASP A 172 2.12 -40.05 29.80
C ASP A 172 1.22 -40.03 31.05
N GLU A 173 0.08 -39.34 31.00
CA GLU A 173 -0.92 -39.32 32.07
C GLU A 173 -1.47 -40.73 32.37
N MET A 174 -1.79 -41.50 31.33
CA MET A 174 -2.27 -42.88 31.47
C MET A 174 -1.19 -43.81 32.02
N ASN A 175 0.07 -43.61 31.64
CA ASN A 175 1.20 -44.36 32.20
C ASN A 175 1.40 -44.04 33.69
N LEU A 176 1.28 -42.78 34.09
CA LEU A 176 1.33 -42.39 35.51
C LEU A 176 0.20 -43.05 36.31
N LEU A 177 -1.04 -43.03 35.79
CA LEU A 177 -2.17 -43.70 36.43
C LEU A 177 -1.96 -45.22 36.53
N ARG A 178 -1.38 -45.84 35.49
CA ARG A 178 -1.03 -47.27 35.53
C ARG A 178 0.00 -47.54 36.63
N MET A 179 1.06 -46.72 36.73
CA MET A 179 2.09 -46.87 37.76
C MET A 179 1.53 -46.67 39.17
N ASP A 180 0.61 -45.72 39.37
CA ASP A 180 -0.07 -45.51 40.65
C ASP A 180 -0.92 -46.74 41.05
N LEU A 181 -1.73 -47.25 40.12
CA LEU A 181 -2.53 -48.47 40.34
C LEU A 181 -1.65 -49.70 40.61
N GLU A 182 -0.52 -49.84 39.91
CA GLU A 182 0.44 -50.92 40.12
C GLU A 182 1.11 -50.82 41.50
N SER A 183 1.43 -49.61 41.96
CA SER A 183 1.92 -49.36 43.31
C SER A 183 0.89 -49.70 44.38
N GLN A 184 -0.38 -49.30 44.19
CA GLN A 184 -1.47 -49.65 45.10
C GLN A 184 -1.69 -51.16 45.14
N TYR A 185 -1.63 -51.83 43.99
CA TYR A 185 -1.76 -53.28 43.89
C TYR A 185 -0.65 -54.00 44.67
N GLU A 186 0.61 -53.59 44.51
CA GLU A 186 1.72 -54.22 45.23
C GLU A 186 1.65 -53.94 46.74
N SER A 187 1.24 -52.73 47.15
CA SER A 187 0.99 -52.41 48.57
C SER A 187 -0.10 -53.32 49.17
N LEU A 188 -1.23 -53.49 48.49
CA LEU A 188 -2.30 -54.40 48.95
C LEU A 188 -1.82 -55.86 49.03
N LYS A 189 -0.97 -56.27 48.09
CA LYS A 189 -0.40 -57.61 48.07
C LYS A 189 0.57 -57.83 49.22
N GLU A 190 1.41 -56.84 49.54
CA GLU A 190 2.27 -56.85 50.72
C GLU A 190 1.45 -56.93 52.02
N GLU A 191 0.38 -56.12 52.14
CA GLU A 191 -0.53 -56.17 53.29
C GLU A 191 -1.17 -57.56 53.45
N LEU A 192 -1.59 -58.18 52.34
CA LEU A 192 -2.17 -59.53 52.36
C LEU A 192 -1.16 -60.59 52.81
N ILE A 193 0.10 -60.47 52.39
CA ILE A 193 1.18 -61.36 52.83
C ILE A 193 1.45 -61.16 54.33
N MET A 194 1.55 -59.91 54.78
CA MET A 194 1.74 -59.56 56.19
C MET A 194 0.61 -60.10 57.06
N LEU A 195 -0.64 -59.95 56.63
CA LEU A 195 -1.81 -60.44 57.37
C LEU A 195 -1.82 -61.97 57.48
N LYS A 196 -1.48 -62.68 56.40
CA LYS A 196 -1.34 -64.15 56.42
C LYS A 196 -0.25 -64.61 57.38
N LYS A 197 0.92 -63.95 57.34
CA LYS A 197 2.03 -64.26 58.24
C LYS A 197 1.67 -63.99 59.70
N ASN A 198 1.04 -62.84 59.98
CA ASN A 198 0.58 -62.52 61.34
C ASN A 198 -0.45 -63.53 61.84
N HIS A 199 -1.39 -63.97 60.99
CA HIS A 199 -2.35 -65.01 61.35
C HIS A 199 -1.67 -66.35 61.63
N GLU A 200 -0.67 -66.74 60.85
CA GLU A 200 0.11 -67.96 61.10
C GLU A 200 0.89 -67.89 62.41
N GLU A 201 1.52 -66.75 62.71
CA GLU A 201 2.20 -66.49 63.98
C GLU A 201 1.22 -66.52 65.17
N GLU A 202 0.05 -65.90 65.05
CA GLU A 202 -1.02 -65.94 66.06
C GLU A 202 -1.53 -67.35 66.29
N LEU A 203 -1.76 -68.15 65.23
CA LEU A 203 -2.15 -69.55 65.36
C LEU A 203 -1.06 -70.39 66.05
N LEU A 204 0.21 -70.12 65.76
CA LEU A 204 1.34 -70.78 66.40
C LEU A 204 1.42 -70.42 67.89
N LEU A 205 1.27 -69.13 68.22
CA LEU A 205 1.16 -68.65 69.60
C LEU A 205 -0.02 -69.30 70.33
N LEU A 206 -1.21 -69.31 69.72
CA LEU A 206 -2.40 -69.93 70.29
C LEU A 206 -2.20 -71.43 70.48
N ARG A 207 -1.54 -72.12 69.54
CA ARG A 207 -1.19 -73.55 69.68
C ARG A 207 -0.20 -73.79 70.82
N THR A 208 0.79 -72.91 71.01
CA THR A 208 1.68 -72.99 72.18
C THR A 208 0.95 -72.69 73.48
N GLN A 209 0.00 -71.76 73.47
CA GLN A 209 -0.80 -71.39 74.63
C GLN A 209 -1.81 -72.49 75.02
N VAL A 210 -2.42 -73.16 74.03
CA VAL A 210 -3.31 -74.32 74.24
C VAL A 210 -2.51 -75.58 74.61
N GLY A 211 -1.25 -75.70 74.17
CA GLY A 211 -0.32 -76.76 74.61
C GLY A 211 0.18 -76.59 76.05
N GLY A 212 0.02 -75.39 76.62
CA GLY A 212 0.19 -75.12 78.03
C GLY A 212 -1.10 -75.38 78.81
N GLN A 213 -1.47 -76.65 78.99
CA GLN A 213 -2.43 -77.02 80.03
C GLN A 213 -1.72 -76.86 81.39
N VAL A 214 -1.55 -75.60 81.82
CA VAL A 214 -0.99 -75.28 83.13
C VAL A 214 -2.07 -75.56 84.15
N ASN A 215 -2.06 -76.77 84.68
CA ASN A 215 -2.74 -77.14 85.90
C ASN A 215 -2.04 -76.42 87.07
N VAL A 216 -2.40 -75.15 87.31
CA VAL A 216 -2.00 -74.43 88.53
C VAL A 216 -2.99 -74.81 89.63
N SER A 217 -2.75 -75.96 90.25
CA SER A 217 -3.25 -76.22 91.60
C SER A 217 -2.34 -75.47 92.59
N VAL A 218 -2.66 -74.19 92.83
CA VAL A 218 -2.08 -73.42 93.94
C VAL A 218 -3.08 -73.37 95.06
N ASP A 219 -2.65 -74.02 96.14
CA ASP A 219 -3.18 -74.12 97.48
C ASP A 219 -3.73 -72.78 98.01
N ALA A 220 -5.02 -72.77 98.34
CA ALA A 220 -5.73 -71.60 98.84
C ALA A 220 -5.52 -71.48 100.35
N ALA A 221 -4.57 -70.63 100.76
CA ALA A 221 -4.48 -70.16 102.13
C ALA A 221 -5.36 -68.92 102.34
N SER A 222 -6.22 -69.01 103.36
CA SER A 222 -7.03 -67.97 104.00
C SER A 222 -8.07 -67.26 103.12
N SER A 223 -9.34 -67.42 103.50
CA SER A 223 -10.50 -66.76 102.92
C SER A 223 -10.34 -65.23 102.90
N VAL A 224 -9.85 -64.71 101.78
CA VAL A 224 -10.17 -63.36 101.32
C VAL A 224 -11.55 -63.44 100.68
N ASP A 225 -12.41 -62.48 100.96
CA ASP A 225 -13.80 -62.44 100.52
C ASP A 225 -13.87 -62.51 98.98
N LEU A 226 -14.06 -63.72 98.44
CA LEU A 226 -14.07 -63.97 97.00
C LEU A 226 -15.17 -63.17 96.30
N ASN A 227 -16.24 -62.83 97.02
CA ASN A 227 -17.29 -61.96 96.50
C ASN A 227 -16.80 -60.54 96.31
N GLN A 228 -15.93 -60.03 97.19
CA GLN A 228 -15.32 -58.72 97.06
C GLN A 228 -14.38 -58.66 95.86
N VAL A 229 -13.51 -59.66 95.70
CA VAL A 229 -12.59 -59.75 94.54
C VAL A 229 -13.35 -59.96 93.22
N MET A 230 -14.36 -60.82 93.19
CA MET A 230 -15.20 -61.00 92.00
C MET A 230 -16.04 -59.76 91.68
N SER A 231 -16.46 -58.99 92.69
CA SER A 231 -17.13 -57.70 92.50
C SER A 231 -16.17 -56.65 91.94
N GLU A 232 -14.96 -56.55 92.48
CA GLU A 232 -13.91 -55.65 91.98
C GLU A 232 -13.51 -55.98 90.54
N ILE A 233 -13.39 -57.28 90.19
CA ILE A 233 -13.14 -57.71 88.81
C ILE A 233 -14.31 -57.34 87.89
N ARG A 234 -15.56 -57.54 88.35
CA ARG A 234 -16.75 -57.11 87.60
C ARG A 234 -16.76 -55.61 87.36
N GLU A 235 -16.51 -54.84 88.40
CA GLU A 235 -16.48 -53.38 88.36
C GLU A 235 -15.35 -52.88 87.44
N HIS A 236 -14.19 -53.53 87.46
CA HIS A 236 -13.09 -53.21 86.55
C HIS A 236 -13.43 -53.52 85.08
N TYR A 237 -14.09 -54.65 84.80
CA TYR A 237 -14.54 -54.97 83.43
C TYR A 237 -15.70 -54.09 82.98
N GLU A 238 -16.67 -53.78 83.85
CA GLU A 238 -17.73 -52.81 83.54
C GLU A 238 -17.14 -51.43 83.28
N ALA A 239 -16.18 -50.98 84.06
CA ALA A 239 -15.48 -49.72 83.84
C ALA A 239 -14.70 -49.74 82.51
N LEU A 240 -14.06 -50.86 82.16
CA LEU A 240 -13.34 -51.00 80.90
C LEU A 240 -14.29 -51.02 79.69
N ILE A 241 -15.43 -51.71 79.79
CA ILE A 241 -16.46 -51.74 78.75
C ILE A 241 -17.11 -50.36 78.61
N ALA A 242 -17.42 -49.69 79.72
CA ALA A 242 -17.97 -48.33 79.72
C ALA A 242 -16.98 -47.33 79.12
N LYS A 243 -15.69 -47.43 79.45
CA LYS A 243 -14.62 -46.62 78.85
C LYS A 243 -14.48 -46.91 77.36
N SER A 244 -14.40 -48.18 76.96
CA SER A 244 -14.30 -48.59 75.55
C SER A 244 -15.50 -48.10 74.73
N ARG A 245 -16.72 -48.22 75.27
CA ARG A 245 -17.93 -47.68 74.64
C ARG A 245 -17.86 -46.16 74.47
N LYS A 246 -17.43 -45.44 75.49
CA LYS A 246 -17.27 -43.98 75.45
C LYS A 246 -16.20 -43.56 74.45
N ASP A 247 -15.08 -44.28 74.40
CA ASP A 247 -13.97 -44.03 73.47
C ASP A 247 -14.40 -44.32 72.01
N LEU A 248 -15.18 -45.38 71.78
CA LEU A 248 -15.74 -45.72 70.47
C LEU A 248 -16.74 -44.66 70.01
N GLU A 249 -17.63 -44.20 70.90
CA GLU A 249 -18.62 -43.16 70.61
C GLU A 249 -17.96 -41.82 70.31
N LEU A 250 -16.91 -41.45 71.06
CA LEU A 250 -16.07 -40.29 70.76
C LEU A 250 -15.36 -40.45 69.41
N TRP A 251 -14.83 -41.64 69.09
CA TRP A 251 -14.18 -41.89 67.82
C TRP A 251 -15.14 -41.76 66.62
N TYR A 252 -16.36 -42.31 66.73
CA TYR A 252 -17.38 -42.19 65.69
C TYR A 252 -17.83 -40.74 65.51
N GLN A 253 -18.12 -40.03 66.59
CA GLN A 253 -18.47 -38.60 66.51
C GLN A 253 -17.35 -37.79 65.85
N ASN A 254 -16.10 -38.04 66.23
CA ASN A 254 -14.97 -37.32 65.67
C ASN A 254 -14.74 -37.66 64.18
N LYS A 255 -14.97 -38.91 63.79
CA LYS A 255 -14.88 -39.34 62.39
C LYS A 255 -16.00 -38.75 61.53
N GLU A 256 -17.22 -38.70 62.04
CA GLU A 256 -18.37 -38.13 61.34
C GLU A 256 -18.24 -36.62 61.18
N VAL A 257 -17.80 -35.90 62.22
CA VAL A 257 -17.49 -34.46 62.16
C VAL A 257 -16.35 -34.18 61.18
N LYS A 258 -15.32 -35.04 61.14
CA LYS A 258 -14.18 -34.85 60.24
C LYS A 258 -14.56 -35.09 58.77
N VAL A 259 -15.30 -36.16 58.47
CA VAL A 259 -15.78 -36.44 57.11
C VAL A 259 -16.75 -35.35 56.63
N THR A 260 -17.66 -34.88 57.47
CA THR A 260 -18.57 -33.78 57.12
C THR A 260 -17.83 -32.45 56.94
N SER A 261 -16.82 -32.16 57.76
CA SER A 261 -15.97 -30.98 57.61
C SER A 261 -15.12 -31.02 56.34
N ASP A 262 -14.52 -32.17 56.01
CA ASP A 262 -13.66 -32.34 54.84
C ASP A 262 -14.49 -32.24 53.55
N THR A 263 -15.67 -32.87 53.50
CA THR A 263 -16.59 -32.75 52.36
C THR A 263 -17.10 -31.33 52.16
N LEU A 264 -17.42 -30.62 53.25
CA LEU A 264 -17.82 -29.21 53.19
C LEU A 264 -16.65 -28.32 52.71
N MET A 265 -15.44 -28.54 53.23
CA MET A 265 -14.23 -27.83 52.80
C MET A 265 -13.99 -28.02 51.30
N MET A 266 -13.99 -29.26 50.81
CA MET A 266 -13.82 -29.59 49.39
C MET A 266 -14.88 -28.91 48.50
N SER A 267 -16.15 -28.98 48.91
CA SER A 267 -17.23 -28.30 48.18
C SER A 267 -17.03 -26.78 48.16
N THR A 268 -16.60 -26.17 49.27
CA THR A 268 -16.35 -24.72 49.32
C THR A 268 -15.15 -24.29 48.49
N THR A 269 -14.11 -25.12 48.36
CA THR A 269 -12.97 -24.85 47.48
C THR A 269 -13.37 -24.98 46.02
N GLU A 270 -14.13 -26.02 45.66
CA GLU A 270 -14.63 -26.21 44.29
C GLU A 270 -15.54 -25.04 43.86
N ILE A 271 -16.43 -24.57 44.74
CA ILE A 271 -17.25 -23.38 44.47
C ILE A 271 -16.39 -22.12 44.27
N LYS A 272 -15.33 -21.94 45.06
CA LYS A 272 -14.41 -20.80 44.88
C LYS A 272 -13.67 -20.89 43.56
N ASP A 273 -13.15 -22.06 43.21
CA ASP A 273 -12.44 -22.29 41.96
C ASP A 273 -13.36 -22.03 40.76
N LEU A 274 -14.57 -22.60 40.77
CA LEU A 274 -15.60 -22.34 39.75
C LEU A 274 -15.97 -20.84 39.65
N LYS A 275 -16.03 -20.12 40.77
CA LYS A 275 -16.29 -18.69 40.76
C LYS A 275 -15.13 -17.90 40.15
N THR A 276 -13.88 -18.28 40.43
CA THR A 276 -12.70 -17.61 39.83
C THR A 276 -12.57 -17.92 38.34
N THR A 277 -12.90 -19.14 37.89
CA THR A 277 -12.91 -19.48 36.47
C THR A 277 -14.02 -18.75 35.74
N LEU A 278 -15.21 -18.64 36.33
CA LEU A 278 -16.32 -17.84 35.77
C LEU A 278 -15.90 -16.38 35.62
N GLN A 279 -15.33 -15.75 36.65
CA GLN A 279 -14.86 -14.37 36.56
C GLN A 279 -13.78 -14.18 35.50
N ARG A 280 -12.85 -15.14 35.37
CA ARG A 280 -11.82 -15.13 34.32
C ARG A 280 -12.45 -15.18 32.93
N LEU A 281 -13.39 -16.11 32.70
CA LEU A 281 -14.11 -16.24 31.44
C LEU A 281 -14.93 -14.99 31.12
N GLU A 282 -15.53 -14.36 32.12
CA GLU A 282 -16.29 -13.12 31.95
C GLU A 282 -15.37 -11.95 31.54
N ILE A 283 -14.19 -11.83 32.14
CA ILE A 283 -13.18 -10.84 31.72
C ILE A 283 -12.70 -11.14 30.29
N GLU A 284 -12.45 -12.40 29.96
CA GLU A 284 -12.03 -12.81 28.62
C GLU A 284 -13.11 -12.50 27.57
N LEU A 285 -14.38 -12.73 27.90
CA LEU A 285 -15.52 -12.34 27.08
C LEU A 285 -15.59 -10.82 26.88
N GLN A 286 -15.46 -10.03 27.95
CA GLN A 286 -15.46 -8.56 27.86
C GLN A 286 -14.26 -8.05 27.04
N SER A 287 -13.09 -8.66 27.19
CA SER A 287 -11.91 -8.31 26.39
C SER A 287 -12.13 -8.62 24.91
N SER A 288 -12.73 -9.77 24.59
CA SER A 288 -13.05 -10.18 23.23
C SER A 288 -14.11 -9.27 22.59
N LEU A 289 -15.12 -8.86 23.36
CA LEU A 289 -16.13 -7.89 22.91
C LEU A 289 -15.52 -6.51 22.63
N SER A 290 -14.63 -6.03 23.50
CA SER A 290 -13.95 -4.75 23.27
C SER A 290 -13.01 -4.79 22.05
N MET A 291 -12.28 -5.90 21.85
CA MET A 291 -11.48 -6.12 20.66
C MET A 291 -12.35 -6.15 19.39
N LYS A 292 -13.47 -6.87 19.42
CA LYS A 292 -14.44 -6.90 18.31
C LYS A 292 -14.94 -5.50 17.97
N ALA A 293 -15.38 -4.73 18.97
CA ALA A 293 -15.87 -3.37 18.76
C ALA A 293 -14.80 -2.44 18.16
N SER A 294 -13.54 -2.58 18.59
CA SER A 294 -12.41 -1.84 18.02
C SER A 294 -12.14 -2.21 16.56
N LEU A 295 -12.20 -3.50 16.21
CA LEU A 295 -12.03 -3.97 14.84
C LEU A 295 -13.17 -3.51 13.93
N GLU A 296 -14.42 -3.59 14.39
CA GLU A 296 -15.59 -3.09 13.67
C GLU A 296 -15.51 -1.58 13.46
N GLY A 297 -15.04 -0.82 14.45
CA GLY A 297 -14.79 0.62 14.34
C GLY A 297 -13.72 0.95 13.30
N SER A 298 -12.58 0.24 13.31
CA SER A 298 -11.52 0.41 12.32
C SER A 298 -11.99 0.06 10.89
N LEU A 299 -12.76 -1.02 10.75
CA LEU A 299 -13.37 -1.39 9.48
C LEU A 299 -14.28 -0.27 8.95
N ALA A 300 -15.16 0.26 9.80
CA ALA A 300 -16.07 1.35 9.43
C ALA A 300 -15.32 2.64 9.05
N GLU A 301 -14.26 2.99 9.78
CA GLU A 301 -13.41 4.14 9.45
C GLU A 301 -12.72 3.97 8.09
N ILE A 302 -12.14 2.79 7.85
CA ILE A 302 -11.49 2.47 6.57
C ILE A 302 -12.49 2.52 5.42
N GLN A 303 -13.68 1.94 5.60
CA GLN A 303 -14.75 1.99 4.60
C GLN A 303 -15.20 3.44 4.31
N ALA A 304 -15.38 4.27 5.34
CA ALA A 304 -15.73 5.67 5.19
C ALA A 304 -14.62 6.47 4.48
N ARG A 305 -13.35 6.18 4.77
CA ARG A 305 -12.22 6.82 4.09
C ARG A 305 -12.17 6.45 2.61
N PHE A 306 -12.35 5.18 2.28
CA PHE A 306 -12.34 4.73 0.89
C PHE A 306 -13.55 5.25 0.12
N SER A 307 -14.74 5.30 0.72
CA SER A 307 -15.92 5.88 0.07
C SER A 307 -15.73 7.36 -0.22
N ALA A 308 -15.12 8.13 0.70
CA ALA A 308 -14.77 9.53 0.47
C ALA A 308 -13.73 9.71 -0.65
N GLN A 309 -12.70 8.85 -0.70
CA GLN A 309 -11.71 8.87 -1.79
C GLN A 309 -12.35 8.56 -3.14
N LEU A 310 -13.24 7.57 -3.19
CA LEU A 310 -13.94 7.17 -4.41
C LEU A 310 -14.88 8.29 -4.88
N ALA A 311 -15.59 8.95 -3.96
CA ALA A 311 -16.41 10.13 -4.27
C ALA A 311 -15.56 11.29 -4.82
N SER A 312 -14.37 11.54 -4.27
CA SER A 312 -13.45 12.57 -4.77
C SER A 312 -12.94 12.25 -6.18
N LEU A 313 -12.57 10.99 -6.44
CA LEU A 313 -12.17 10.55 -7.78
C LEU A 313 -13.33 10.66 -8.77
N GLN A 314 -14.54 10.27 -8.38
CA GLN A 314 -15.74 10.39 -9.20
C GLN A 314 -16.01 11.86 -9.56
N ALA A 315 -15.92 12.77 -8.58
CA ALA A 315 -16.07 14.21 -8.83
C ALA A 315 -15.03 14.74 -9.83
N LYS A 316 -13.78 14.26 -9.75
CA LYS A 316 -12.73 14.62 -10.72
C LYS A 316 -13.03 14.09 -12.12
N VAL A 317 -13.49 12.85 -12.23
CA VAL A 317 -13.91 12.26 -13.51
C VAL A 317 -15.05 13.08 -14.12
N THR A 318 -16.11 13.36 -13.37
CA THR A 318 -17.25 14.17 -13.84
C THR A 318 -16.82 15.58 -14.23
N SER A 319 -15.86 16.19 -13.52
CA SER A 319 -15.31 17.50 -13.91
C SER A 319 -14.54 17.44 -15.23
N LEU A 320 -13.78 16.37 -15.49
CA LEU A 320 -13.07 16.19 -16.76
C LEU A 320 -14.05 15.88 -17.90
N GLU A 321 -15.06 15.05 -17.67
CA GLU A 321 -16.12 14.77 -18.64
C GLU A 321 -16.87 16.04 -19.04
N THR A 322 -17.20 16.91 -18.08
CA THR A 322 -17.85 18.20 -18.36
C THR A 322 -16.92 19.14 -19.15
N GLN A 323 -15.63 19.20 -18.84
CA GLN A 323 -14.65 19.97 -19.63
C GLN A 323 -14.53 19.46 -21.06
N ILE A 324 -14.46 18.13 -21.27
CA ILE A 324 -14.43 17.53 -22.62
C ILE A 324 -15.71 17.87 -23.38
N SER A 325 -16.88 17.76 -22.73
CA SER A 325 -18.17 18.12 -23.33
C SER A 325 -18.20 19.59 -23.76
N GLN A 326 -17.71 20.50 -22.91
CA GLN A 326 -17.58 21.93 -23.22
C GLN A 326 -16.67 22.18 -24.42
N ILE A 327 -15.49 21.58 -24.46
CA ILE A 327 -14.56 21.72 -25.59
C ILE A 327 -15.18 21.20 -26.88
N ASN A 328 -15.86 20.04 -26.83
CA ASN A 328 -16.55 19.50 -28.00
C ASN A 328 -17.67 20.43 -28.50
N ALA A 329 -18.44 21.04 -27.59
CA ALA A 329 -19.43 22.04 -27.96
C ALA A 329 -18.78 23.27 -28.61
N SER A 330 -17.68 23.79 -28.05
CA SER A 330 -16.93 24.90 -28.64
C SER A 330 -16.35 24.55 -30.01
N ILE A 331 -15.84 23.33 -30.21
CA ILE A 331 -15.36 22.87 -31.52
C ILE A 331 -16.52 22.84 -32.53
N SER A 332 -17.70 22.36 -32.13
CA SER A 332 -18.88 22.36 -32.99
C SER A 332 -19.27 23.78 -33.40
N ILE A 333 -19.34 24.71 -32.43
CA ILE A 333 -19.66 26.12 -32.70
C ILE A 333 -18.62 26.72 -33.67
N ASN A 334 -17.32 26.56 -33.38
CA ASN A 334 -16.27 27.06 -34.25
C ASN A 334 -16.37 26.48 -35.66
N LYS A 335 -16.68 25.18 -35.80
CA LYS A 335 -16.87 24.53 -37.10
C LYS A 335 -18.01 25.18 -37.89
N ASP A 336 -19.13 25.48 -37.23
CA ASP A 336 -20.27 26.13 -37.86
C ASP A 336 -19.92 27.57 -38.29
N GLU A 337 -19.20 28.32 -37.44
CA GLU A 337 -18.69 29.66 -37.77
C GLU A 337 -17.72 29.64 -38.95
N TYR A 338 -16.78 28.68 -38.98
CA TYR A 338 -15.85 28.49 -40.10
C TYR A 338 -16.58 28.14 -41.40
N SER A 339 -17.63 27.31 -41.33
CA SER A 339 -18.47 26.99 -42.49
C SER A 339 -19.15 28.24 -43.04
N MET A 340 -19.75 29.06 -42.16
CA MET A 340 -20.40 30.31 -42.57
C MET A 340 -19.41 31.30 -43.19
N LEU A 341 -18.20 31.41 -42.61
CA LEU A 341 -17.17 32.29 -43.15
C LEU A 341 -16.66 31.81 -44.53
N LEU A 342 -16.55 30.49 -44.72
CA LEU A 342 -16.20 29.91 -46.00
C LEU A 342 -17.28 30.18 -47.06
N ASP A 343 -18.55 30.03 -46.70
CA ASP A 343 -19.68 30.36 -47.60
C ASP A 343 -19.67 31.84 -47.98
N LEU A 344 -19.40 32.75 -47.04
CA LEU A 344 -19.26 34.17 -47.32
C LEU A 344 -18.05 34.46 -48.23
N LYS A 345 -16.90 33.84 -47.96
CA LYS A 345 -15.68 33.98 -48.78
C LYS A 345 -15.95 33.54 -50.22
N THR A 346 -16.55 32.37 -50.41
CA THR A 346 -16.85 31.85 -51.75
C THR A 346 -17.81 32.75 -52.51
N ARG A 347 -18.81 33.33 -51.84
CA ARG A 347 -19.70 34.34 -52.44
C ARG A 347 -18.96 35.61 -52.84
N LEU A 348 -18.11 36.16 -51.97
CA LEU A 348 -17.32 37.35 -52.29
C LEU A 348 -16.33 37.09 -53.43
N GLU A 349 -15.74 35.90 -53.51
CA GLU A 349 -14.87 35.51 -54.62
C GLU A 349 -15.64 35.46 -55.96
N GLN A 350 -16.91 35.01 -55.95
CA GLN A 350 -17.79 35.09 -57.12
C GLN A 350 -18.09 36.54 -57.50
N GLU A 351 -18.43 37.41 -56.55
CA GLU A 351 -18.66 38.84 -56.80
C GLU A 351 -17.42 39.52 -57.38
N ILE A 352 -16.23 39.24 -56.85
CA ILE A 352 -14.96 39.75 -57.40
C ILE A 352 -14.70 39.23 -58.83
N ALA A 353 -14.99 37.95 -59.10
CA ALA A 353 -14.83 37.38 -60.43
C ALA A 353 -15.76 38.07 -61.44
N GLU A 354 -17.01 38.35 -61.05
CA GLU A 354 -17.94 39.14 -61.86
C GLU A 354 -17.48 40.58 -62.05
N TYR A 355 -16.99 41.24 -60.99
CA TYR A 355 -16.42 42.59 -61.11
C TYR A 355 -15.22 42.64 -62.05
N ARG A 356 -14.32 41.64 -62.01
CA ARG A 356 -13.20 41.52 -62.96
C ARG A 356 -13.69 41.33 -64.39
N ARG A 357 -14.69 40.46 -64.61
CA ARG A 357 -15.30 40.24 -65.94
C ARG A 357 -15.89 41.51 -66.52
N LEU A 358 -16.60 42.30 -65.70
CA LEU A 358 -17.18 43.57 -66.13
C LEU A 358 -16.10 44.61 -66.46
N LEU A 359 -15.03 44.67 -65.67
CA LEU A 359 -13.91 45.58 -65.90
C LEU A 359 -13.15 45.24 -67.19
N ASP A 360 -12.83 43.97 -67.41
CA ASP A 360 -12.18 43.49 -68.63
C ASP A 360 -13.05 43.73 -69.89
N GLY A 361 -14.37 43.61 -69.78
CA GLY A 361 -15.31 43.93 -70.87
C GLY A 361 -15.45 45.43 -71.19
N GLU A 362 -15.24 46.30 -70.19
CA GLU A 362 -15.24 47.76 -70.38
C GLU A 362 -13.92 48.24 -71.04
N ASP A 363 -12.80 47.58 -70.75
CA ASP A 363 -11.49 47.87 -71.36
C ASP A 363 -11.44 47.48 -72.85
N GLU A 364 -12.07 46.38 -73.26
CA GLU A 364 -12.25 46.05 -74.68
C GLU A 364 -13.13 47.09 -75.40
N SER A 365 -14.19 47.57 -74.74
CA SER A 365 -15.09 48.58 -75.31
C SER A 365 -14.42 49.95 -75.49
N LYS A 366 -13.46 50.32 -74.63
CA LYS A 366 -12.66 51.54 -74.77
C LYS A 366 -11.59 51.42 -75.86
N ASN A 367 -10.97 50.26 -76.04
CA ASN A 367 -9.97 50.04 -77.10
C ASN A 367 -10.56 50.00 -78.52
N VAL A 368 -11.84 49.62 -78.69
CA VAL A 368 -12.51 49.61 -80.00
C VAL A 368 -12.88 51.03 -80.47
N ASN A 369 -13.02 52.00 -79.56
CA ASN A 369 -13.38 53.39 -79.89
C ASN A 369 -12.17 54.33 -80.16
N VAL A 370 -10.93 53.81 -80.16
CA VAL A 370 -9.69 54.61 -80.35
C VAL A 370 -8.93 54.21 -81.63
N LYS A 371 -9.63 53.75 -82.68
CA LYS A 371 -9.01 53.45 -83.97
C LYS A 371 -9.60 54.24 -85.13
#